data_AF-A0A651GF17-F1
#
_entry.id   AF-A0A651GF17-F1
#
_cell.length_a   1.000
_cell.length_b   1.000
_cell.length_c   1.000
_cell.angle_alpha   90.00
_cell.angle_beta   90.00
_cell.angle_gamma   90.00
#
_symmetry.space_group_name_H-M   'P 1'
#
loop_
_entity.id
_entity.type
_entity.pdbx_description
1 polymer ?
#
loop_
_entity_poly.entity_id
_entity_poly.type
_entity_poly.pdbx_seq_one_letter_code
_entity_poly.pdbx_strand_id
1 'polypeptide(L)'
;METTLHLTGDEQADRLLSGDGFALLVGMLLDQQIAMEVAFLGPSRLAERLDGPFDPANVASTDPEELEALFRTKPAIHRYPGSMAKRVHALATHLVEHHGGEAAAVWEGAEDGADLKRRLQALPGYGDQKARIFIALLGKQCGVRPAGWEEAAGEYAEPGYRSIADVLDEETLQRVRESKQAAKAAAKAAKAAGA
;
A
#
# COMPACT_ATOMS: atom_id res chain seq x y z
N MET A 1 6.92 -1.97 -14.24
CA MET A 1 7.06 -3.29 -13.60
C MET A 1 6.37 -4.31 -14.50
N GLU A 2 7.03 -5.40 -14.89
CA GLU A 2 6.46 -6.43 -15.79
C GLU A 2 5.88 -7.62 -14.98
N THR A 3 5.22 -7.37 -13.85
CA THR A 3 4.68 -8.44 -13.01
C THR A 3 3.20 -8.26 -12.77
N THR A 4 2.42 -9.31 -13.05
CA THR A 4 1.00 -9.37 -12.71
C THR A 4 0.83 -9.70 -11.23
N LEU A 5 0.22 -8.78 -10.49
CA LEU A 5 -0.14 -8.92 -9.09
C LEU A 5 -1.58 -9.42 -8.95
N HIS A 6 -1.86 -10.19 -7.90
CA HIS A 6 -3.20 -10.75 -7.61
C HIS A 6 -3.61 -10.45 -6.16
N LEU A 7 -3.69 -9.16 -5.81
CA LEU A 7 -3.78 -8.71 -4.43
C LEU A 7 -5.22 -8.57 -3.93
N THR A 8 -6.15 -8.36 -4.85
CA THR A 8 -7.53 -7.98 -4.54
C THR A 8 -8.55 -9.06 -4.87
N GLY A 9 -8.23 -9.93 -5.84
CA GLY A 9 -9.19 -10.84 -6.46
C GLY A 9 -10.10 -10.17 -7.50
N ASP A 10 -9.86 -8.89 -7.80
CA ASP A 10 -10.53 -8.14 -8.86
C ASP A 10 -9.53 -7.86 -9.99
N GLU A 11 -9.82 -8.35 -11.19
CA GLU A 11 -8.88 -8.25 -12.30
C GLU A 11 -8.56 -6.81 -12.72
N GLN A 12 -9.51 -5.88 -12.59
CA GLN A 12 -9.29 -4.50 -13.00
C GLN A 12 -8.37 -3.80 -12.00
N ALA A 13 -8.63 -3.96 -10.71
CA ALA A 13 -7.78 -3.42 -9.67
C ALA A 13 -6.38 -4.04 -9.70
N ASP A 14 -6.29 -5.36 -9.88
CA ASP A 14 -5.02 -6.08 -9.97
C ASP A 14 -4.19 -5.65 -11.20
N ARG A 15 -4.83 -5.40 -12.35
CA ARG A 15 -4.15 -4.82 -13.53
C ARG A 15 -3.61 -3.42 -13.24
N LEU A 16 -4.37 -2.55 -12.58
CA LEU A 16 -3.91 -1.21 -12.19
C LEU A 16 -2.71 -1.29 -11.24
N LEU A 17 -2.81 -2.10 -10.18
CA LEU A 17 -1.74 -2.29 -9.19
C LEU A 17 -0.45 -2.86 -9.82
N SER A 18 -0.58 -3.73 -10.82
CA SER A 18 0.56 -4.33 -11.53
C SER A 18 1.37 -3.30 -12.32
N GLY A 19 0.67 -2.33 -12.93
CA GLY A 19 1.26 -1.35 -13.84
C GLY A 19 1.63 -0.02 -13.20
N ASP A 20 1.01 0.34 -12.07
CA ASP A 20 1.04 1.68 -11.52
C ASP A 20 1.63 1.72 -10.08
N GLY A 21 2.79 2.34 -9.96
CA GLY A 21 3.49 2.50 -8.69
C GLY A 21 2.75 3.40 -7.69
N PHE A 22 2.00 4.39 -8.17
CA PHE A 22 1.18 5.25 -7.32
C PHE A 22 -0.01 4.47 -6.77
N ALA A 23 -0.64 3.62 -7.58
CA ALA A 23 -1.71 2.73 -7.13
C ALA A 23 -1.24 1.79 -6.01
N LEU A 24 -0.04 1.21 -6.13
CA LEU A 24 0.55 0.40 -5.04
C LEU A 24 0.78 1.21 -3.76
N LEU A 25 1.32 2.42 -3.87
CA LEU A 25 1.54 3.27 -2.72
C LEU A 25 0.23 3.68 -2.04
N VAL A 26 -0.82 3.96 -2.82
CA VAL A 26 -2.15 4.28 -2.30
C VAL A 26 -2.79 3.05 -1.65
N GLY A 27 -2.75 1.88 -2.28
CA GLY A 27 -3.28 0.63 -1.72
C GLY A 27 -2.65 0.29 -0.37
N MET A 28 -1.32 0.38 -0.28
CA MET A 28 -0.59 0.19 0.97
C MET A 28 -0.89 1.28 2.01
N LEU A 29 -1.06 2.54 1.59
CA LEU A 29 -1.46 3.62 2.49
C LEU A 29 -2.83 3.35 3.13
N LEU A 30 -3.76 2.78 2.37
CA LEU A 30 -5.12 2.44 2.79
C LEU A 30 -5.22 1.15 3.61
N ASP A 31 -4.20 0.28 3.66
CA ASP A 31 -4.18 -0.95 4.48
C ASP A 31 -4.05 -0.63 5.96
N GLN A 32 -5.13 -0.10 6.54
CA GLN A 32 -5.21 0.23 7.96
C GLN A 32 -6.63 0.07 8.49
N GLN A 33 -6.75 -0.90 9.39
CA GLN A 33 -8.00 -1.25 10.07
C GLN A 33 -9.15 -1.68 9.13
N ILE A 34 -8.85 -2.08 7.90
CA ILE A 34 -9.76 -2.80 7.00
C ILE A 34 -9.06 -4.09 6.54
N ALA A 35 -9.77 -4.93 5.78
CA ALA A 35 -9.13 -6.08 5.13
C ALA A 35 -8.20 -5.58 4.00
N MET A 36 -7.07 -6.25 3.79
CA MET A 36 -6.01 -5.73 2.91
C MET A 36 -6.47 -5.70 1.45
N GLU A 37 -7.18 -6.71 0.99
CA GLU A 37 -7.78 -6.75 -0.34
C GLU A 37 -8.76 -5.59 -0.57
N VAL A 38 -9.50 -5.18 0.46
CA VAL A 38 -10.41 -4.02 0.39
C VAL A 38 -9.61 -2.71 0.30
N ALA A 39 -8.46 -2.62 0.98
CA ALA A 39 -7.58 -1.47 0.87
C ALA A 39 -6.97 -1.33 -0.53
N PHE A 40 -6.49 -2.46 -1.08
CA PHE A 40 -5.88 -2.51 -2.40
C PHE A 40 -6.89 -2.40 -3.56
N LEU A 41 -8.20 -2.60 -3.31
CA LEU A 41 -9.27 -2.17 -4.24
C LEU A 41 -9.45 -0.64 -4.29
N GLY A 42 -8.95 0.08 -3.28
CA GLY A 42 -9.15 1.52 -3.13
C GLY A 42 -8.64 2.37 -4.30
N PRO A 43 -7.42 2.16 -4.82
CA PRO A 43 -6.90 2.84 -5.99
C PRO A 43 -7.82 2.75 -7.22
N SER A 44 -8.32 1.55 -7.57
CA SER A 44 -9.23 1.38 -8.72
C SER A 44 -10.51 2.17 -8.55
N ARG A 45 -11.11 2.10 -7.35
CA ARG A 45 -12.33 2.87 -7.04
C ARG A 45 -12.11 4.37 -7.08
N LEU A 46 -10.92 4.84 -6.71
CA LEU A 46 -10.57 6.25 -6.79
C LEU A 46 -10.36 6.67 -8.25
N ALA A 47 -9.65 5.86 -9.03
CA ALA A 47 -9.43 6.07 -10.46
C ALA A 47 -10.75 6.16 -11.25
N GLU A 48 -11.75 5.35 -10.91
CA GLU A 48 -13.10 5.41 -11.51
C GLU A 48 -13.89 6.69 -11.18
N ARG A 49 -13.51 7.40 -10.12
CA ARG A 49 -14.27 8.53 -9.56
C ARG A 49 -13.62 9.88 -9.80
N LEU A 50 -12.31 9.91 -9.97
CA LEU A 50 -11.57 11.14 -10.27
C LEU A 50 -12.00 11.67 -11.64
N ASP A 51 -12.10 12.98 -11.74
CA ASP A 51 -12.10 13.64 -13.03
C ASP A 51 -10.65 13.70 -13.55
N GLY A 52 -10.38 13.07 -14.69
CA GLY A 52 -9.04 12.96 -15.26
C GLY A 52 -8.24 11.72 -14.84
N PRO A 53 -6.93 11.69 -15.14
CA PRO A 53 -6.10 10.52 -14.91
C PRO A 53 -5.87 10.24 -13.43
N PHE A 54 -5.69 8.96 -13.08
CA PHE A 54 -5.20 8.56 -11.76
C PHE A 54 -3.68 8.72 -11.73
N ASP A 55 -3.20 9.90 -11.33
CA ASP A 55 -1.78 10.17 -11.12
C ASP A 55 -1.57 11.12 -9.92
N PRO A 56 -0.34 11.22 -9.39
CA PRO A 56 -0.06 12.10 -8.26
C PRO A 56 -0.36 13.58 -8.52
N ALA A 57 -0.18 14.07 -9.74
CA ALA A 57 -0.41 15.48 -10.05
C ALA A 57 -1.90 15.82 -9.98
N ASN A 58 -2.75 15.01 -10.61
CA ASN A 58 -4.19 15.20 -10.62
C ASN A 58 -4.78 15.07 -9.21
N VAL A 59 -4.36 14.05 -8.44
CA VAL A 59 -4.81 13.87 -7.05
C VAL A 59 -4.35 15.02 -6.16
N ALA A 60 -3.13 15.52 -6.34
CA ALA A 60 -2.61 16.66 -5.57
C ALA A 60 -3.26 18.00 -5.94
N SER A 61 -3.79 18.14 -7.16
CA SER A 61 -4.51 19.34 -7.59
C SER A 61 -6.03 19.27 -7.33
N THR A 62 -6.57 18.09 -7.03
CA THR A 62 -7.99 17.92 -6.71
C THR A 62 -8.31 18.65 -5.41
N ASP A 63 -9.42 19.40 -5.39
CA ASP A 63 -9.85 20.09 -4.17
C ASP A 63 -10.02 19.07 -3.01
N PRO A 64 -9.48 19.35 -1.80
CA PRO A 64 -9.54 18.39 -0.70
C PRO A 64 -10.95 17.98 -0.27
N GLU A 65 -11.95 18.86 -0.39
CA GLU A 65 -13.35 18.54 -0.07
C GLU A 65 -13.97 17.66 -1.17
N GLU A 66 -13.63 17.94 -2.43
CA GLU A 66 -14.02 17.09 -3.56
C GLU A 66 -13.44 15.68 -3.42
N LEU A 67 -12.13 15.56 -3.18
CA LEU A 67 -11.48 14.25 -2.98
C LEU A 67 -12.12 13.49 -1.80
N GLU A 68 -12.41 14.18 -0.69
CA GLU A 68 -13.13 13.58 0.42
C GLU A 68 -14.53 13.07 0.01
N ALA A 69 -15.27 13.82 -0.82
CA ALA A 69 -16.55 13.40 -1.35
C ALA A 69 -16.42 12.12 -2.21
N LEU A 70 -15.40 12.04 -3.08
CA LEU A 70 -15.13 10.84 -3.89
C LEU A 70 -14.88 9.60 -3.01
N PHE A 71 -14.17 9.76 -1.89
CA PHE A 71 -13.97 8.67 -0.92
C PHE A 71 -15.26 8.23 -0.22
N ARG A 72 -16.22 9.15 -0.04
CA ARG A 72 -17.51 8.91 0.61
C ARG A 72 -18.57 8.31 -0.31
N THR A 73 -18.44 8.48 -1.63
CA THR A 73 -19.36 7.89 -2.62
C THR A 73 -19.55 6.40 -2.34
N LYS A 74 -20.82 5.97 -2.22
CA LYS A 74 -21.16 4.59 -1.85
C LYS A 74 -20.95 3.63 -3.04
N PRO A 75 -20.35 2.44 -2.82
CA PRO A 75 -19.73 1.99 -1.58
C PRO A 75 -18.44 2.78 -1.29
N ALA A 76 -18.28 3.24 -0.04
CA ALA A 76 -17.15 4.08 0.36
C ALA A 76 -15.82 3.36 0.13
N ILE A 77 -14.77 4.11 -0.24
CA ILE A 77 -13.42 3.56 -0.46
C ILE A 77 -12.84 3.00 0.84
N HIS A 78 -13.08 3.70 1.95
CA HIS A 78 -12.60 3.30 3.27
C HIS A 78 -13.67 3.55 4.32
N ARG A 79 -13.59 2.83 5.45
CA ARG A 79 -14.43 3.11 6.64
C ARG A 79 -14.14 4.44 7.34
N TYR A 80 -13.08 5.15 6.92
CA TYR A 80 -12.64 6.45 7.43
C TYR A 80 -12.37 7.40 6.25
N PRO A 81 -13.39 7.70 5.43
CA PRO A 81 -13.19 8.28 4.10
C PRO A 81 -12.48 9.65 4.15
N GLY A 82 -12.89 10.57 5.03
CA GLY A 82 -12.24 11.88 5.13
C GLY A 82 -10.78 11.83 5.60
N SER A 83 -10.44 10.97 6.57
CA SER A 83 -9.04 10.84 7.00
C SER A 83 -8.18 10.19 5.92
N MET A 84 -8.71 9.23 5.16
CA MET A 84 -7.97 8.56 4.11
C MET A 84 -7.79 9.43 2.88
N ALA A 85 -8.81 10.19 2.48
CA ALA A 85 -8.71 11.18 1.40
C ALA A 85 -7.58 12.17 1.66
N LYS A 86 -7.54 12.77 2.87
CA LYS A 86 -6.48 13.70 3.28
C LYS A 86 -5.08 13.07 3.24
N ARG A 87 -4.95 11.80 3.62
CA ARG A 87 -3.66 11.10 3.57
C ARG A 87 -3.22 10.81 2.13
N VAL A 88 -4.15 10.40 1.27
CA VAL A 88 -3.87 10.14 -0.15
C VAL A 88 -3.50 11.43 -0.87
N HIS A 89 -4.21 12.53 -0.60
CA HIS A 89 -3.81 13.85 -1.07
C HIS A 89 -2.39 14.21 -0.62
N ALA A 90 -2.08 14.09 0.68
CA ALA A 90 -0.76 14.41 1.20
C ALA A 90 0.35 13.55 0.57
N LEU A 91 0.09 12.25 0.35
CA LEU A 91 1.00 11.37 -0.37
C LEU A 91 1.22 11.86 -1.81
N ALA A 92 0.15 12.19 -2.53
CA ALA A 92 0.22 12.69 -3.90
C ALA A 92 1.02 14.00 -3.98
N THR A 93 0.73 14.96 -3.10
CA THR A 93 1.47 16.23 -2.99
C THR A 93 2.96 15.99 -2.74
N HIS A 94 3.31 15.11 -1.79
CA HIS A 94 4.71 14.77 -1.50
C HIS A 94 5.43 14.15 -2.70
N LEU A 95 4.75 13.27 -3.45
CA LEU A 95 5.31 12.69 -4.68
C LEU A 95 5.56 13.76 -5.75
N VAL A 96 4.67 14.73 -5.91
CA VAL A 96 4.87 15.85 -6.83
C VAL A 96 6.07 16.70 -6.39
N GLU A 97 6.13 17.08 -5.12
CA GLU A 97 7.14 18.01 -4.59
C GLU A 97 8.55 17.41 -4.54
N HIS A 98 8.67 16.12 -4.21
CA HIS A 98 9.97 15.49 -3.94
C HIS A 98 10.38 14.44 -4.98
N HIS A 99 9.44 13.96 -5.78
CA HIS A 99 9.66 12.89 -6.76
C HIS A 99 9.16 13.26 -8.16
N GLY A 100 8.78 14.52 -8.41
CA GLY A 100 8.32 14.98 -9.72
C GLY A 100 7.02 14.35 -10.20
N GLY A 101 6.25 13.75 -9.30
CA GLY A 101 5.04 12.98 -9.62
C GLY A 101 5.30 11.51 -9.98
N GLU A 102 6.56 11.06 -9.97
CA GLU A 102 6.93 9.70 -10.34
C GLU A 102 7.03 8.80 -9.09
N ALA A 103 5.98 8.04 -8.80
CA ALA A 103 5.94 7.14 -7.64
C ALA A 103 7.08 6.12 -7.62
N ALA A 104 7.48 5.60 -8.78
CA ALA A 104 8.55 4.61 -8.89
C ALA A 104 9.93 5.17 -8.50
N ALA A 105 10.14 6.49 -8.61
CA ALA A 105 11.38 7.15 -8.22
C ALA A 105 11.70 6.98 -6.71
N VAL A 106 10.69 6.64 -5.89
CA VAL A 106 10.89 6.30 -4.48
C VAL A 106 11.83 5.11 -4.32
N TRP A 107 11.70 4.07 -5.16
CA TRP A 107 12.51 2.85 -5.05
C TRP A 107 13.56 2.69 -6.14
N GLU A 108 13.33 3.19 -7.35
CA GLU A 108 14.33 3.14 -8.43
C GLU A 108 15.57 3.98 -8.10
N GLY A 109 15.41 5.04 -7.30
CA GLY A 109 16.52 5.89 -6.85
C GLY A 109 17.23 5.42 -5.58
N ALA A 110 16.80 4.31 -4.96
CA ALA A 110 17.36 3.87 -3.68
C ALA A 110 18.73 3.22 -3.82
N GLU A 111 19.69 3.63 -2.98
CA GLU A 111 21.06 3.10 -3.02
C GLU A 111 21.15 1.67 -2.46
N ASP A 112 20.40 1.40 -1.40
CA ASP A 112 20.33 0.12 -0.71
C ASP A 112 18.96 -0.03 0.00
N GLY A 113 18.73 -1.17 0.65
CA GLY A 113 17.51 -1.44 1.39
C GLY A 113 17.28 -0.47 2.57
N ALA A 114 18.35 0.01 3.21
CA ALA A 114 18.22 0.98 4.30
C ALA A 114 17.79 2.36 3.76
N ASP A 115 18.31 2.78 2.62
CA ASP A 115 17.89 3.99 1.91
C ASP A 115 16.45 3.89 1.42
N LEU A 116 16.09 2.77 0.79
CA LEU A 116 14.71 2.49 0.38
C LEU A 116 13.75 2.61 1.58
N LYS A 117 14.11 2.03 2.72
CA LYS A 117 13.32 2.14 3.94
C LYS A 117 13.18 3.57 4.42
N ARG A 118 14.26 4.36 4.44
CA ARG A 118 14.21 5.79 4.81
C ARG A 118 13.30 6.58 3.87
N ARG A 119 13.41 6.37 2.55
CA ARG A 119 12.56 7.03 1.53
C ARG A 119 11.09 6.70 1.72
N LEU A 120 10.77 5.43 1.92
CA LEU A 120 9.40 5.00 2.19
C LEU A 120 8.86 5.62 3.49
N GLN A 121 9.67 5.68 4.55
CA GLN A 121 9.26 6.30 5.83
C GLN A 121 9.09 7.83 5.75
N ALA A 122 9.66 8.48 4.74
CA ALA A 122 9.45 9.91 4.49
C ALA A 122 8.07 10.19 3.86
N LEU A 123 7.43 9.18 3.25
CA LEU A 123 6.11 9.34 2.64
C LEU A 123 5.03 9.57 3.70
N PRO A 124 4.10 10.53 3.49
CA PRO A 124 2.98 10.74 4.39
C PRO A 124 2.15 9.48 4.62
N GLY A 125 2.05 9.05 5.89
CA GLY A 125 1.28 7.88 6.28
C GLY A 125 2.02 6.53 6.21
N TYR A 126 3.34 6.56 5.97
CA TYR A 126 4.22 5.40 6.02
C TYR A 126 5.04 5.36 7.32
N GLY A 127 4.65 4.46 8.22
CA GLY A 127 5.47 4.09 9.38
C GLY A 127 6.40 2.91 9.09
N ASP A 128 7.23 2.54 10.07
CA ASP A 128 8.20 1.42 9.97
C ASP A 128 7.57 0.13 9.41
N GLN A 129 6.48 -0.34 10.02
CA GLN A 129 5.83 -1.58 9.57
C GLN A 129 5.38 -1.51 8.10
N LYS A 130 4.79 -0.40 7.68
CA LYS A 130 4.30 -0.23 6.30
C LYS A 130 5.44 -0.17 5.30
N ALA A 131 6.52 0.55 5.64
CA ALA A 131 7.72 0.57 4.83
C ALA A 131 8.31 -0.84 4.68
N ARG A 132 8.42 -1.61 5.76
CA ARG A 132 8.94 -2.98 5.73
C ARG A 132 8.09 -3.93 4.89
N ILE A 133 6.77 -3.86 5.01
CA ILE A 133 5.85 -4.65 4.18
C ILE A 133 5.95 -4.24 2.71
N PHE A 134 6.05 -2.95 2.42
CA PHE A 134 6.18 -2.47 1.05
C PHE A 134 7.51 -2.89 0.40
N ILE A 135 8.61 -2.86 1.15
CA ILE A 135 9.90 -3.42 0.69
C ILE A 135 9.77 -4.92 0.40
N ALA A 136 9.08 -5.66 1.27
CA ALA A 136 8.82 -7.07 1.03
C ALA A 136 8.00 -7.31 -0.24
N LEU A 137 6.95 -6.51 -0.49
CA LEU A 137 6.14 -6.60 -1.70
C LEU A 137 6.99 -6.33 -2.95
N LEU A 138 7.77 -5.24 -2.90
CA LEU A 138 8.70 -4.85 -3.96
C LEU A 138 9.72 -5.96 -4.29
N GLY A 139 10.36 -6.54 -3.27
CA GLY A 139 11.39 -7.55 -3.44
C GLY A 139 10.84 -8.93 -3.83
N LYS A 140 9.74 -9.36 -3.20
CA LYS A 140 9.14 -10.68 -3.45
C LYS A 140 8.42 -10.74 -4.79
N GLN A 141 7.64 -9.72 -5.12
CA GLN A 141 6.74 -9.76 -6.29
C GLN A 141 7.20 -8.83 -7.41
N CYS A 142 7.66 -7.62 -7.12
CA CYS A 142 7.96 -6.63 -8.17
C CYS A 142 9.40 -6.68 -8.72
N GLY A 143 10.26 -7.57 -8.19
CA GLY A 143 11.65 -7.71 -8.63
C GLY A 143 12.60 -6.58 -8.18
N VAL A 144 12.15 -5.66 -7.32
CA VAL A 144 12.94 -4.53 -6.81
C VAL A 144 13.72 -4.98 -5.58
N ARG A 145 15.00 -5.31 -5.79
CA ARG A 145 15.88 -5.97 -4.80
C ARG A 145 17.21 -5.23 -4.62
N PRO A 146 17.21 -3.99 -4.10
CA PRO A 146 18.47 -3.31 -3.76
C PRO A 146 19.24 -4.11 -2.70
N ALA A 147 20.56 -3.91 -2.62
CA ALA A 147 21.38 -4.60 -1.62
C ALA A 147 20.82 -4.36 -0.21
N GLY A 148 20.68 -5.40 0.60
CA GLY A 148 20.16 -5.25 1.98
C GLY A 148 18.62 -5.13 2.09
N TRP A 149 17.85 -5.40 1.03
CA TRP A 149 16.39 -5.25 1.06
C TRP A 149 15.70 -6.22 2.04
N GLU A 150 16.24 -7.44 2.22
CA GLU A 150 15.67 -8.44 3.13
C GLU A 150 15.80 -8.00 4.58
N GLU A 151 16.97 -7.48 4.96
CA GLU A 151 17.25 -6.90 6.28
C GLU A 151 16.36 -5.68 6.53
N ALA A 152 16.18 -4.83 5.51
CA ALA A 152 15.33 -3.66 5.60
C ALA A 152 13.85 -4.04 5.79
N ALA A 153 13.36 -5.09 5.12
CA ALA A 153 12.02 -5.65 5.33
C ALA A 153 11.89 -6.46 6.64
N GLY A 154 12.99 -7.02 7.14
CA GLY A 154 13.05 -7.89 8.32
C GLY A 154 12.15 -9.12 8.16
N GLU A 155 11.35 -9.45 9.17
CA GLU A 155 10.49 -10.66 9.15
C GLU A 155 9.55 -10.77 7.94
N TYR A 156 9.22 -9.65 7.27
CA TYR A 156 8.39 -9.66 6.07
C TYR A 156 9.11 -10.16 4.82
N ALA A 157 10.44 -10.25 4.82
CA ALA A 157 11.22 -10.89 3.76
C ALA A 157 11.18 -12.42 3.84
N GLU A 158 11.02 -12.98 5.04
CA GLU A 158 11.02 -14.42 5.26
C GLU A 158 9.88 -15.13 4.53
N PRO A 159 10.06 -16.41 4.12
CA PRO A 159 8.96 -17.22 3.64
C PRO A 159 7.82 -17.31 4.68
N GLY A 160 6.57 -17.16 4.24
CA GLY A 160 5.40 -17.25 5.12
C GLY A 160 4.19 -16.53 4.55
N TYR A 161 3.18 -16.31 5.40
CA TYR A 161 1.92 -15.64 5.05
C TYR A 161 1.67 -14.48 6.01
N ARG A 162 2.58 -13.50 6.02
CA ARG A 162 2.62 -12.44 7.04
C ARG A 162 1.90 -11.18 6.59
N SER A 163 1.89 -10.89 5.29
CA SER A 163 1.40 -9.62 4.76
C SER A 163 0.92 -9.72 3.31
N ILE A 164 0.49 -8.57 2.75
CA ILE A 164 0.11 -8.48 1.33
C ILE A 164 1.26 -8.88 0.39
N ALA A 165 2.51 -8.75 0.83
CA ALA A 165 3.69 -9.19 0.08
C ALA A 165 3.70 -10.70 -0.20
N ASP A 166 2.91 -11.48 0.55
CA ASP A 166 2.83 -12.94 0.44
C ASP A 166 1.57 -13.40 -0.31
N VAL A 167 0.76 -12.47 -0.84
CA VAL A 167 -0.45 -12.77 -1.60
C VAL A 167 -0.11 -12.87 -3.08
N LEU A 168 -0.24 -14.06 -3.65
CA LEU A 168 0.04 -14.40 -5.04
C LEU A 168 -1.21 -14.86 -5.81
N ASP A 169 -2.25 -15.27 -5.08
CA ASP A 169 -3.50 -15.84 -5.56
C ASP A 169 -4.55 -15.88 -4.43
N GLU A 170 -5.72 -16.44 -4.71
CA GLU A 170 -6.81 -16.59 -3.74
C GLU A 170 -6.44 -17.49 -2.54
N GLU A 171 -5.67 -18.56 -2.77
CA GLU A 171 -5.26 -19.48 -1.72
C GLU A 171 -4.34 -18.78 -0.71
N THR A 172 -3.31 -18.11 -1.21
CA THR A 172 -2.36 -17.36 -0.40
C THR A 172 -3.02 -16.17 0.29
N LEU A 173 -3.97 -15.47 -0.34
CA LEU A 173 -4.79 -14.46 0.32
C LEU A 173 -5.50 -15.01 1.56
N GLN A 174 -6.11 -16.18 1.45
CA GLN A 174 -6.79 -16.84 2.57
C GLN A 174 -5.80 -17.20 3.69
N ARG A 175 -4.62 -17.73 3.36
CA ARG A 175 -3.57 -18.06 4.34
C ARG A 175 -3.02 -16.83 5.08
N VAL A 176 -2.88 -15.69 4.38
CA VAL A 176 -2.47 -14.42 5.01
C VAL A 176 -3.58 -13.90 5.94
N ARG A 177 -4.86 -14.00 5.55
CA ARG A 177 -5.98 -13.63 6.43
C ARG A 177 -5.98 -14.42 7.74
N GLU A 178 -5.82 -15.74 7.65
CA GLU A 178 -5.76 -16.64 8.82
C GLU A 178 -4.57 -16.29 9.72
N SER A 179 -3.41 -16.04 9.12
CA SER A 179 -2.19 -15.67 9.86
C SER A 179 -2.34 -14.32 10.57
N LYS A 180 -2.91 -13.30 9.90
CA LYS A 180 -3.21 -11.99 10.53
C LYS A 180 -4.23 -12.13 11.67
N GLN A 181 -5.24 -12.98 11.50
CA GLN A 181 -6.24 -13.25 12.55
C GLN A 181 -5.61 -13.94 13.77
N ALA A 182 -4.76 -14.95 13.55
CA ALA A 182 -4.03 -15.64 14.60
C ALA A 182 -3.08 -14.70 15.36
N ALA A 183 -2.32 -13.88 14.65
CA ALA A 183 -1.42 -12.89 15.25
C ALA A 183 -2.19 -11.86 16.11
N LYS A 184 -3.34 -11.38 15.62
CA LYS A 184 -4.20 -10.46 16.38
C LYS A 184 -4.79 -11.12 17.63
N ALA A 185 -5.19 -12.39 17.55
CA ALA A 185 -5.68 -13.15 18.69
C ALA A 185 -4.58 -13.35 19.74
N ALA A 186 -3.37 -13.72 19.31
CA ALA A 186 -2.21 -13.87 20.18
C ALA A 186 -1.83 -12.55 20.88
N ALA A 187 -1.81 -11.43 20.14
CA ALA A 187 -1.53 -10.11 20.71
C ALA A 187 -2.59 -9.69 21.75
N LYS A 188 -3.88 -9.99 21.49
CA LYS A 188 -4.96 -9.74 22.46
C LYS A 188 -4.80 -10.60 23.72
N ALA A 189 -4.44 -11.87 23.57
CA ALA A 189 -4.19 -12.78 24.69
C ALA A 189 -2.99 -12.34 25.53
N ALA A 190 -1.87 -11.96 24.90
CA ALA A 190 -0.69 -11.45 25.58
C ALA A 190 -0.99 -10.15 26.36
N LYS A 191 -1.78 -9.24 25.78
CA LYS A 191 -2.22 -8.02 26.46
C LYS A 191 -3.13 -8.31 27.67
N ALA A 192 -3.96 -9.34 27.58
CA ALA A 192 -4.83 -9.76 28.70
C ALA A 192 -4.06 -10.50 29.81
N ALA A 193 -2.98 -11.21 29.48
CA ALA A 193 -2.15 -11.93 30.45
C ALA A 193 -1.13 -11.03 31.17
N GLY A 194 -0.80 -9.87 30.59
CA GLY A 194 0.08 -8.85 31.19
C GLY A 194 -0.64 -7.74 31.94
N ALA A 195 -1.97 -7.80 32.07
CA ALA A 195 -2.82 -6.86 32.80
C ALA A 195 -3.40 -7.52 34.06
#